data_AF-A0A7Y6CTX9-F1
#
_entry.id   AF-A0A7Y6CTX9-F1
#
_cell.length_a   1.000
_cell.length_b   1.000
_cell.length_c   1.000
_cell.angle_alpha   90.00
_cell.angle_beta   90.00
_cell.angle_gamma   90.00
#
_symmetry.space_group_name_H-M   'P 1'
#
loop_
_entity.id
_entity.type
_entity.pdbx_description
1 polymer ?
#
loop_
_entity_poly.entity_id
_entity_poly.type
_entity_poly.pdbx_seq_one_letter_code
_entity_poly.pdbx_strand_id
1 'polypeptide(L)'
;DDAGGDTFAAFPVVALLYGGSLYALATVAQERIREPWFATSGFAEAGRRIGLPIAALGLFVFTFAEAAEELGHAGDDLEGGVLTAFVALAAVAFLAAGALGVLQRRSALAEAGLLGVAVAATLLCSLAGGDGNAWAVLFNVLFAALAIGIVYAGYLSDEAWLVNLGVVLVAVDLVGRYFDVFWSALPRSLGLIGGGLVVLGIAYALERQRKRLLQRMAES
;
A
#
# COMPACT_ATOMS: atom_id res chain seq x y z
N ASP A 1 6.58 23.34 16.75
CA ASP A 1 7.54 22.42 16.13
C ASP A 1 6.75 21.16 15.77
N ASP A 2 5.81 21.31 14.83
CA ASP A 2 4.78 20.32 14.47
C ASP A 2 4.72 20.22 12.95
N ALA A 3 5.81 19.79 12.32
CA ALA A 3 5.87 19.55 10.88
C ALA A 3 6.09 18.06 10.54
N GLY A 4 6.09 17.19 11.56
CA GLY A 4 6.46 15.78 11.42
C GLY A 4 5.28 14.80 11.35
N GLY A 5 4.11 15.15 11.89
CA GLY A 5 2.93 14.26 11.92
C GLY A 5 2.21 14.22 10.56
N ASP A 6 1.88 15.38 10.02
CA ASP A 6 0.94 15.56 8.90
C ASP A 6 1.37 14.85 7.60
N THR A 7 2.66 14.51 7.47
CA THR A 7 3.19 13.89 6.24
C THR A 7 2.99 12.36 6.23
N PHE A 8 2.86 11.71 7.39
CA PHE A 8 2.91 10.25 7.46
C PHE A 8 1.64 9.60 6.89
N ALA A 9 0.45 10.12 7.21
CA ALA A 9 -0.82 9.60 6.67
C ALA A 9 -1.03 9.90 5.18
N ALA A 10 -0.43 10.97 4.64
CA ALA A 10 -0.56 11.32 3.23
C ALA A 10 0.06 10.27 2.31
N PHE A 11 1.17 9.64 2.71
CA PHE A 11 1.87 8.66 1.88
C PHE A 11 1.04 7.39 1.61
N PRO A 12 0.48 6.68 2.62
CA PRO A 12 -0.37 5.52 2.41
C PRO A 12 -1.63 5.82 1.60
N VAL A 13 -2.27 6.97 1.83
CA VAL A 13 -3.41 7.42 1.03
C VAL A 13 -3.01 7.53 -0.43
N VAL A 14 -1.96 8.30 -0.72
CA VAL A 14 -1.52 8.53 -2.09
C VAL A 14 -1.11 7.21 -2.73
N ALA A 15 -0.43 6.32 -2.02
CA ALA A 15 -0.10 4.98 -2.49
C ALA A 15 -1.35 4.18 -2.87
N LEU A 16 -2.38 4.16 -2.02
CA LEU A 16 -3.65 3.49 -2.31
C LEU A 16 -4.34 4.07 -3.54
N LEU A 17 -4.55 5.39 -3.56
CA LEU A 17 -5.32 6.05 -4.62
C LEU A 17 -4.57 6.04 -5.96
N TYR A 18 -3.29 6.39 -5.96
CA TYR A 18 -2.45 6.40 -7.17
C TYR A 18 -2.20 4.98 -7.67
N GLY A 19 -1.81 4.05 -6.79
CA GLY A 19 -1.58 2.66 -7.14
C GLY A 19 -2.82 1.98 -7.70
N GLY A 20 -3.97 2.20 -7.06
CA GLY A 20 -5.26 1.68 -7.50
C GLY A 20 -5.68 2.24 -8.86
N SER A 21 -5.53 3.56 -9.04
CA SER A 21 -5.77 4.22 -10.33
C SER A 21 -4.87 3.66 -11.43
N LEU A 22 -3.57 3.52 -11.15
CA LEU A 22 -2.58 3.04 -12.10
C LEU A 22 -2.88 1.60 -12.51
N TYR A 23 -3.18 0.72 -11.55
CA TYR A 23 -3.59 -0.66 -11.83
C TYR A 23 -4.84 -0.72 -12.70
N ALA A 24 -5.88 0.02 -12.31
CA ALA A 24 -7.16 -0.04 -12.98
C ALA A 24 -7.09 0.52 -14.41
N LEU A 25 -6.48 1.69 -14.59
CA LEU A 25 -6.28 2.30 -15.90
C LEU A 25 -5.36 1.47 -16.80
N ALA A 26 -4.28 0.91 -16.25
CA ALA A 26 -3.37 0.06 -17.03
C ALA A 26 -4.06 -1.23 -17.50
N THR A 27 -4.93 -1.83 -16.67
CA THR A 27 -5.74 -2.99 -17.05
C THR A 27 -6.75 -2.64 -18.14
N VAL A 28 -7.47 -1.53 -17.98
CA VAL A 28 -8.42 -1.05 -19.01
C VAL A 28 -7.70 -0.72 -20.31
N ALA A 29 -6.54 -0.06 -20.25
CA ALA A 29 -5.74 0.27 -21.43
C ALA A 29 -5.25 -1.00 -22.14
N GLN A 30 -4.79 -2.02 -21.41
CA GLN A 30 -4.35 -3.29 -21.99
C GLN A 30 -5.48 -4.01 -22.74
N GLU A 31 -6.72 -3.97 -22.23
CA GLU A 31 -7.84 -4.68 -22.84
C GLU A 31 -8.53 -3.89 -23.97
N ARG A 32 -8.64 -2.56 -23.87
CA ARG A 32 -9.28 -1.72 -24.90
C ARG A 32 -8.35 -1.30 -26.03
N ILE A 33 -7.09 -0.96 -25.74
CA ILE A 33 -6.16 -0.40 -26.73
C ILE A 33 -5.42 -1.56 -27.39
N ARG A 34 -5.95 -2.01 -28.53
CA ARG A 34 -5.34 -3.07 -29.36
C ARG A 34 -4.28 -2.56 -30.34
N GLU A 35 -3.81 -1.33 -30.16
CA GLU A 35 -2.82 -0.77 -31.08
C GLU A 35 -1.43 -1.42 -30.87
N PRO A 36 -0.77 -1.88 -31.95
CA PRO A 36 0.47 -2.68 -31.85
C PRO A 36 1.62 -1.97 -31.13
N TRP A 37 1.76 -0.66 -31.32
CA TRP A 37 2.83 0.13 -30.71
C TRP A 37 2.65 0.32 -29.20
N PHE A 38 1.40 0.34 -28.72
CA PHE A 38 1.10 0.45 -27.29
C PHE A 38 1.34 -0.88 -26.59
N ALA A 39 0.95 -1.98 -27.23
CA ALA A 39 1.20 -3.34 -26.75
C ALA A 39 2.70 -3.64 -26.61
N THR A 40 3.56 -3.14 -27.51
CA THR A 40 5.01 -3.34 -27.43
C THR A 40 5.73 -2.45 -26.42
N SER A 41 5.10 -1.37 -25.95
CA SER A 41 5.72 -0.45 -24.99
C SER A 41 5.92 -1.04 -23.58
N GLY A 42 5.20 -2.11 -23.24
CA GLY A 42 5.20 -2.71 -21.90
C GLY A 42 4.60 -1.83 -20.79
N PHE A 43 4.15 -0.61 -21.11
CA PHE A 43 3.65 0.36 -20.13
C PHE A 43 2.45 -0.18 -19.33
N ALA A 44 1.47 -0.78 -20.01
CA ALA A 44 0.29 -1.32 -19.36
C ALA A 44 0.63 -2.50 -18.43
N GLU A 45 1.57 -3.35 -18.83
CA GLU A 45 2.01 -4.47 -18.00
C GLU A 45 2.81 -3.99 -16.78
N ALA A 46 3.73 -3.03 -16.97
CA ALA A 46 4.45 -2.41 -15.86
C ALA A 46 3.51 -1.68 -14.89
N GLY A 47 2.55 -0.93 -15.42
CA GLY A 47 1.54 -0.21 -14.64
C GLY A 47 0.70 -1.14 -13.78
N ARG A 48 0.27 -2.29 -14.30
CA ARG A 48 -0.45 -3.30 -13.51
C ARG A 48 0.43 -3.91 -12.41
N ARG A 49 1.64 -4.33 -12.78
CA ARG A 49 2.57 -5.02 -11.86
C ARG A 49 3.09 -4.13 -10.74
N ILE A 50 3.14 -2.82 -10.96
CA ILE A 50 3.61 -1.85 -9.95
C ILE A 50 2.43 -1.24 -9.19
N GLY A 51 1.34 -0.89 -9.88
CA GLY A 51 0.20 -0.19 -9.28
C GLY A 51 -0.49 -1.02 -8.19
N LEU A 52 -0.73 -2.32 -8.43
CA LEU A 52 -1.44 -3.17 -7.48
C LEU A 52 -0.67 -3.39 -6.16
N PRO A 53 0.65 -3.73 -6.18
CA PRO A 53 1.42 -3.78 -4.94
C PRO A 53 1.46 -2.44 -4.19
N ILE A 54 1.61 -1.31 -4.89
CA ILE A 54 1.61 0.01 -4.24
C ILE A 54 0.25 0.26 -3.57
N ALA A 55 -0.85 -0.04 -4.25
CA ALA A 55 -2.19 0.10 -3.69
C ALA A 55 -2.37 -0.77 -2.44
N ALA A 56 -1.96 -2.04 -2.53
CA ALA A 56 -2.05 -2.98 -1.42
C ALA A 56 -1.17 -2.55 -0.23
N LEU A 57 0.02 -2.02 -0.47
CA LEU A 57 0.88 -1.47 0.59
C LEU A 57 0.24 -0.26 1.28
N GLY A 58 -0.37 0.65 0.53
CA GLY A 58 -1.13 1.76 1.10
C GLY A 58 -2.27 1.26 2.00
N LEU A 59 -3.04 0.27 1.51
CA LEU A 59 -4.12 -0.34 2.29
C LEU A 59 -3.61 -1.09 3.53
N PHE A 60 -2.45 -1.76 3.43
CA PHE A 60 -1.84 -2.50 4.52
C PHE A 60 -1.52 -1.60 5.71
N VAL A 61 -1.01 -0.39 5.47
CA VAL A 61 -0.69 0.55 6.57
C VAL A 61 -1.94 0.89 7.38
N PHE A 62 -3.10 1.04 6.74
CA PHE A 62 -4.36 1.32 7.46
C PHE A 62 -4.93 0.14 8.24
N THR A 63 -4.32 -1.05 8.15
CA THR A 63 -4.71 -2.19 8.99
C THR A 63 -4.28 -2.03 10.45
N PHE A 64 -3.38 -1.09 10.73
CA PHE A 64 -2.93 -0.74 12.08
C PHE A 64 -3.79 0.39 12.65
N ALA A 65 -4.21 0.26 13.92
CA ALA A 65 -5.10 1.22 14.59
C ALA A 65 -4.52 2.64 14.62
N GLU A 66 -3.22 2.78 14.91
CA GLU A 66 -2.53 4.07 14.96
C GLU A 66 -2.62 4.82 13.61
N ALA A 67 -2.36 4.12 12.50
CA ALA A 67 -2.42 4.71 11.17
C ALA A 67 -3.85 5.03 10.71
N ALA A 68 -4.83 4.22 11.11
CA ALA A 68 -6.24 4.48 10.82
C ALA A 68 -6.78 5.67 11.62
N GLU A 69 -6.34 5.82 12.88
CA GLU A 69 -6.65 6.99 13.71
C GLU A 69 -6.04 8.26 13.12
N GLU A 70 -4.77 8.21 12.73
CA GLU A 70 -4.07 9.34 12.09
C GLU A 70 -4.74 9.75 10.77
N LEU A 71 -5.21 8.79 9.96
CA LEU A 71 -5.98 9.06 8.74
C LEU A 71 -7.29 9.82 9.02
N GLY A 72 -7.97 9.47 10.12
CA GLY A 72 -9.21 10.13 10.55
C GLY A 72 -8.99 11.58 10.97
N HIS A 73 -7.86 11.85 11.65
CA HIS A 73 -7.48 13.22 12.04
C HIS A 73 -6.92 14.02 10.87
N ALA A 74 -6.21 13.38 9.94
CA ALA A 74 -5.64 14.04 8.77
C ALA A 74 -6.71 14.78 7.95
N GLY A 75 -7.97 14.30 7.98
CA GLY A 75 -9.10 14.97 7.34
C GLY A 75 -9.42 16.36 7.85
N ASP A 76 -9.21 16.61 9.14
CA ASP A 76 -9.49 17.90 9.78
C ASP A 76 -8.46 18.96 9.34
N ASP A 77 -7.26 18.52 8.96
CA ASP A 77 -6.17 19.38 8.49
C ASP A 77 -6.17 19.60 6.96
N LEU A 78 -7.03 18.89 6.21
CA LEU A 78 -7.14 19.02 4.76
C LEU A 78 -7.88 20.30 4.38
N GLU A 79 -7.13 21.40 4.20
CA GLU A 79 -7.68 22.67 3.71
C GLU A 79 -7.20 23.04 2.29
N GLY A 80 -8.02 23.85 1.60
CA GLY A 80 -7.65 24.53 0.36
C GLY A 80 -7.25 23.59 -0.79
N GLY A 81 -6.06 23.83 -1.36
CA GLY A 81 -5.57 23.13 -2.55
C GLY A 81 -5.21 21.66 -2.34
N VAL A 82 -4.90 21.25 -1.10
CA VAL A 82 -4.54 19.86 -0.79
C VAL A 82 -5.80 18.99 -0.76
N LEU A 83 -6.88 19.49 -0.17
CA LEU A 83 -8.19 18.82 -0.18
C LEU A 83 -8.68 18.61 -1.63
N THR A 84 -8.56 19.62 -2.49
CA THR A 84 -9.01 19.48 -3.89
C THR A 84 -8.17 18.46 -4.66
N ALA A 85 -6.85 18.42 -4.44
CA ALA A 85 -5.98 17.41 -5.03
C ALA A 85 -6.31 15.99 -4.52
N PHE A 86 -6.56 15.83 -3.22
CA PHE A 86 -6.97 14.57 -2.60
C PHE A 86 -8.30 14.07 -3.17
N VAL A 87 -9.33 14.92 -3.20
CA VAL A 87 -10.65 14.57 -3.74
C VAL A 87 -10.55 14.25 -5.24
N ALA A 88 -9.77 15.02 -6.01
CA ALA A 88 -9.55 14.75 -7.43
C ALA A 88 -8.87 13.39 -7.64
N LEU A 89 -7.83 13.07 -6.87
CA LEU A 89 -7.14 11.78 -6.97
C LEU A 89 -8.06 10.62 -6.58
N ALA A 90 -8.87 10.78 -5.54
CA ALA A 90 -9.83 9.78 -5.11
C ALA A 90 -10.96 9.58 -6.15
N ALA A 91 -11.44 10.67 -6.76
CA ALA A 91 -12.39 10.59 -7.86
C ALA A 91 -11.80 9.85 -9.07
N VAL A 92 -10.53 10.11 -9.43
CA VAL A 92 -9.83 9.37 -10.48
C VAL A 92 -9.72 7.89 -10.12
N ALA A 93 -9.35 7.55 -8.88
CA ALA A 93 -9.25 6.17 -8.43
C ALA A 93 -10.60 5.44 -8.51
N PHE A 94 -11.68 6.11 -8.08
CA PHE A 94 -13.03 5.57 -8.11
C PHE A 94 -13.54 5.36 -9.55
N LEU A 95 -13.33 6.34 -10.43
CA LEU A 95 -13.68 6.24 -11.85
C LEU A 95 -12.86 5.16 -12.56
N ALA A 96 -11.57 5.03 -12.24
CA ALA A 96 -10.71 3.99 -12.79
C ALA A 96 -11.18 2.59 -12.36
N ALA A 97 -11.52 2.41 -11.08
CA ALA A 97 -12.11 1.17 -10.57
C ALA A 97 -13.44 0.86 -11.27
N GLY A 98 -14.32 1.86 -11.44
CA GLY A 98 -15.57 1.71 -12.19
C GLY A 98 -15.34 1.30 -13.65
N ALA A 99 -14.35 1.91 -14.33
CA ALA A 99 -13.98 1.55 -15.70
C ALA A 99 -13.47 0.11 -15.79
N LEU A 100 -12.73 -0.37 -14.79
CA LEU A 100 -12.30 -1.76 -14.70
C LEU A 100 -13.50 -2.70 -14.55
N GLY A 101 -14.50 -2.34 -13.74
CA GLY A 101 -15.71 -3.15 -13.55
C GLY A 101 -16.58 -3.31 -14.80
N VAL A 102 -16.44 -2.42 -15.79
CA VAL A 102 -17.16 -2.52 -17.08
C VAL A 102 -16.51 -3.54 -18.03
N LEU A 103 -15.30 -4.00 -17.74
CA LEU A 103 -14.64 -5.03 -18.54
C LEU A 103 -15.38 -6.37 -18.41
N GLN A 104 -15.57 -7.10 -19.51
CA GLN A 104 -16.20 -8.42 -19.53
C GLN A 104 -15.27 -9.55 -19.05
N ARG A 105 -14.37 -9.24 -18.12
CA ARG A 105 -13.45 -10.19 -17.51
C ARG A 105 -14.07 -10.69 -16.20
N ARG A 106 -14.09 -12.02 -15.99
CA ARG A 106 -14.74 -12.62 -14.81
C ARG A 106 -14.21 -12.09 -13.47
N SER A 107 -12.93 -11.75 -13.39
CA SER A 107 -12.31 -11.21 -12.17
C SER A 107 -12.46 -9.69 -12.02
N ALA A 108 -12.78 -8.98 -13.09
CA ALA A 108 -12.75 -7.52 -13.10
C ALA A 108 -13.79 -6.89 -12.16
N LEU A 109 -14.99 -7.47 -12.05
CA LEU A 109 -16.00 -6.98 -11.11
C LEU A 109 -15.54 -7.09 -9.65
N ALA A 110 -14.86 -8.18 -9.30
CA ALA A 110 -14.35 -8.38 -7.94
C ALA A 110 -13.18 -7.43 -7.64
N GLU A 111 -12.24 -7.29 -8.56
CA GLU A 111 -11.11 -6.37 -8.44
C GLU A 111 -11.58 -4.91 -8.35
N ALA A 112 -12.52 -4.49 -9.22
CA ALA A 112 -13.12 -3.16 -9.22
C ALA A 112 -13.88 -2.89 -7.93
N GLY A 113 -14.67 -3.86 -7.47
CA GLY A 113 -15.42 -3.77 -6.22
C GLY A 113 -14.49 -3.57 -5.02
N LEU A 114 -13.44 -4.38 -4.90
CA LEU A 114 -12.48 -4.29 -3.80
C LEU A 114 -11.73 -2.96 -3.80
N LEU A 115 -11.22 -2.52 -4.95
CA LEU A 115 -10.53 -1.23 -5.07
C LEU A 115 -11.48 -0.05 -4.82
N GLY A 116 -12.69 -0.10 -5.38
CA GLY A 116 -13.69 0.93 -5.18
C GLY A 116 -14.13 1.06 -3.72
N VAL A 117 -14.33 -0.07 -3.03
CA VAL A 117 -14.66 -0.08 -1.59
C VAL A 117 -13.46 0.40 -0.76
N ALA A 118 -12.23 0.02 -1.08
CA ALA A 118 -11.04 0.52 -0.39
C ALA A 118 -10.91 2.05 -0.51
N VAL A 119 -11.06 2.60 -1.71
CA VAL A 119 -11.06 4.05 -1.95
C VAL A 119 -12.19 4.74 -1.18
N ALA A 120 -13.41 4.18 -1.21
CA ALA A 120 -14.54 4.72 -0.48
C ALA A 120 -14.34 4.67 1.03
N ALA A 121 -13.78 3.58 1.58
CA ALA A 121 -13.47 3.45 2.99
C ALA A 121 -12.42 4.48 3.43
N THR A 122 -11.35 4.69 2.64
CA THR A 122 -10.36 5.72 2.91
C THR A 122 -10.97 7.12 2.89
N LEU A 123 -11.80 7.44 1.90
CA LEU A 123 -12.51 8.71 1.85
C LEU A 123 -13.44 8.93 3.04
N LEU A 124 -14.22 7.92 3.41
CA LEU A 124 -15.15 7.99 4.54
C LEU A 124 -14.40 8.14 5.86
N CYS A 125 -13.31 7.39 6.05
CA CYS A 125 -12.46 7.51 7.24
C CYS A 125 -11.88 8.93 7.37
N SER A 126 -11.33 9.48 6.28
CA SER A 126 -10.80 10.84 6.28
C SER A 126 -11.87 11.92 6.47
N LEU A 127 -13.09 11.76 5.96
CA LEU A 127 -14.10 12.82 6.04
C LEU A 127 -15.01 12.75 7.27
N ALA A 128 -15.28 11.54 7.78
CA ALA A 128 -16.16 11.34 8.92
C ALA A 128 -15.40 11.19 10.25
N GLY A 129 -14.09 10.93 10.19
CA GLY A 129 -13.29 10.58 11.35
C GLY A 129 -13.85 9.35 12.09
N GLY A 130 -13.58 9.28 13.39
CA GLY A 130 -14.16 8.28 14.29
C GLY A 130 -13.14 7.40 14.99
N ASP A 131 -13.60 6.28 15.55
CA ASP A 131 -12.74 5.34 16.28
C ASP A 131 -11.76 4.63 15.33
N GLY A 132 -10.48 4.96 15.46
CA GLY A 132 -9.41 4.38 14.65
C GLY A 132 -9.35 2.85 14.75
N ASN A 133 -9.76 2.27 15.87
CA ASN A 133 -9.79 0.81 16.03
C ASN A 133 -10.88 0.16 15.17
N ALA A 134 -12.08 0.77 15.10
CA ALA A 134 -13.14 0.29 14.23
C ALA A 134 -12.77 0.38 12.74
N TRP A 135 -12.12 1.48 12.34
CA TRP A 135 -11.60 1.66 10.98
C TRP A 135 -10.49 0.67 10.65
N ALA A 136 -9.55 0.43 11.57
CA ALA A 136 -8.49 -0.55 11.37
C ALA A 136 -9.06 -1.96 11.17
N VAL A 137 -10.08 -2.37 11.93
CA VAL A 137 -10.78 -3.65 11.70
C VAL A 137 -11.39 -3.71 10.29
N LEU A 138 -12.02 -2.62 9.83
CA LEU A 138 -12.56 -2.56 8.46
C LEU A 138 -11.45 -2.69 7.41
N PHE A 139 -10.38 -1.90 7.52
CA PHE A 139 -9.24 -1.98 6.58
C PHE A 139 -8.57 -3.34 6.61
N ASN A 140 -8.54 -4.00 7.76
CA ASN A 140 -8.03 -5.34 7.91
C ASN A 140 -8.84 -6.36 7.11
N VAL A 141 -10.18 -6.31 7.22
CA VAL A 141 -11.08 -7.14 6.44
C VAL A 141 -10.95 -6.84 4.95
N LEU A 142 -10.83 -5.56 4.57
CA LEU A 142 -10.63 -5.15 3.17
C LEU A 142 -9.29 -5.64 2.62
N PHE A 143 -8.21 -5.55 3.39
CA PHE A 143 -6.90 -6.05 2.99
C PHE A 143 -6.90 -7.57 2.81
N ALA A 144 -7.53 -8.31 3.74
CA ALA A 144 -7.69 -9.75 3.61
C ALA A 144 -8.53 -10.13 2.38
N ALA A 145 -9.64 -9.42 2.15
CA ALA A 145 -10.48 -9.61 0.98
C ALA A 145 -9.74 -9.27 -0.32
N LEU A 146 -8.90 -8.23 -0.33
CA LEU A 146 -8.05 -7.86 -1.44
C LEU A 146 -7.02 -8.96 -1.74
N ALA A 147 -6.30 -9.45 -0.72
CA ALA A 147 -5.29 -10.49 -0.90
C ALA A 147 -5.91 -11.79 -1.44
N ILE A 148 -7.04 -12.24 -0.88
CA ILE A 148 -7.78 -13.42 -1.35
C ILE A 148 -8.35 -13.16 -2.76
N GLY A 149 -8.90 -11.98 -3.00
CA GLY A 149 -9.45 -11.57 -4.29
C GLY A 149 -8.39 -11.57 -5.39
N ILE A 150 -7.17 -11.13 -5.10
CA ILE A 150 -6.02 -11.16 -6.02
C ILE A 150 -5.61 -12.60 -6.33
N VAL A 151 -5.54 -13.48 -5.32
CA VAL A 151 -5.26 -14.92 -5.54
C VAL A 151 -6.32 -15.53 -6.46
N TYR A 152 -7.60 -15.29 -6.15
CA TYR A 152 -8.72 -15.80 -6.94
C TYR A 152 -8.73 -15.24 -8.37
N ALA A 153 -8.47 -13.94 -8.54
CA ALA A 153 -8.33 -13.31 -9.84
C ALA A 153 -7.18 -13.92 -10.66
N GLY A 154 -6.04 -14.21 -10.01
CA GLY A 154 -4.92 -14.90 -10.63
C GLY A 154 -5.27 -16.30 -11.13
N TYR A 155 -6.04 -17.06 -10.34
CA TYR A 155 -6.54 -18.38 -10.75
C TYR A 155 -7.53 -18.31 -11.91
N LEU A 156 -8.42 -17.31 -11.95
CA LEU A 156 -9.42 -17.17 -13.01
C LEU A 156 -8.84 -16.68 -14.34
N SER A 157 -7.73 -15.94 -14.28
CA SER A 157 -7.09 -15.35 -15.47
C SER A 157 -5.80 -16.07 -15.89
N ASP A 158 -5.44 -17.18 -15.25
CA ASP A 158 -4.18 -17.91 -15.46
C ASP A 158 -2.92 -17.02 -15.32
N GLU A 159 -2.98 -16.00 -14.45
CA GLU A 159 -1.91 -15.04 -14.21
C GLU A 159 -1.15 -15.40 -12.92
N ALA A 160 -0.08 -16.21 -13.05
CA ALA A 160 0.71 -16.68 -11.89
C ALA A 160 1.28 -15.55 -11.02
N TRP A 161 1.56 -14.38 -11.60
CA TRP A 161 2.08 -13.24 -10.84
C TRP A 161 1.05 -12.68 -9.85
N LEU A 162 -0.25 -12.70 -10.18
CA LEU A 162 -1.32 -12.28 -9.27
C LEU A 162 -1.42 -13.25 -8.09
N VAL A 163 -1.39 -14.56 -8.36
CA VAL A 163 -1.39 -15.58 -7.31
C VAL A 163 -0.21 -15.37 -6.35
N ASN A 164 1.00 -15.21 -6.89
CA ASN A 164 2.20 -14.98 -6.08
C ASN A 164 2.09 -13.68 -5.27
N LEU A 165 1.59 -12.60 -5.87
CA LEU A 165 1.39 -11.34 -5.15
C LEU A 165 0.42 -11.50 -3.98
N GLY A 166 -0.74 -12.13 -4.20
CA GLY A 166 -1.72 -12.36 -3.14
C GLY A 166 -1.16 -13.20 -1.99
N VAL A 167 -0.38 -14.25 -2.29
CA VAL A 167 0.32 -15.06 -1.27
C VAL A 167 1.35 -14.22 -0.50
N VAL A 168 2.11 -13.37 -1.19
CA VAL A 168 3.07 -12.45 -0.56
C VAL A 168 2.36 -11.46 0.36
N LEU A 169 1.21 -10.91 -0.05
CA LEU A 169 0.43 -9.99 0.79
C LEU A 169 -0.06 -10.67 2.07
N VAL A 170 -0.55 -11.91 1.99
CA VAL A 170 -0.93 -12.70 3.18
C VAL A 170 0.28 -12.95 4.08
N ALA A 171 1.44 -13.30 3.50
CA ALA A 171 2.66 -13.53 4.27
C ALA A 171 3.13 -12.24 4.98
N VAL A 172 3.08 -11.10 4.30
CA VAL A 172 3.42 -9.79 4.87
C VAL A 172 2.45 -9.41 6.00
N ASP A 173 1.14 -9.63 5.83
CA ASP A 173 0.16 -9.39 6.91
C ASP A 173 0.45 -10.25 8.14
N LEU A 174 0.69 -11.54 7.94
CA LEU A 174 1.00 -12.47 9.02
C LEU A 174 2.28 -12.06 9.77
N VAL A 175 3.33 -11.69 9.03
CA VAL A 175 4.58 -11.19 9.61
C VAL A 175 4.36 -9.88 10.36
N GLY A 176 3.64 -8.92 9.76
CA GLY A 176 3.32 -7.63 10.38
C GLY A 176 2.61 -7.81 11.72
N ARG A 177 1.57 -8.65 11.76
CA ARG A 177 0.85 -8.96 13.01
C ARG A 177 1.68 -9.71 14.02
N TYR A 178 2.54 -10.63 13.57
CA TYR A 178 3.43 -11.33 14.46
C TYR A 178 4.35 -10.34 15.18
N PHE A 179 4.93 -9.38 14.46
CA PHE A 179 5.76 -8.32 15.05
C PHE A 179 4.97 -7.39 15.96
N ASP A 180 3.76 -7.00 15.59
CA ASP A 180 2.89 -6.15 16.40
C ASP A 180 2.52 -6.80 17.74
N VAL A 181 2.07 -8.06 17.71
CA VAL A 181 1.81 -8.86 18.92
C VAL A 181 3.08 -9.11 19.72
N PHE A 182 4.19 -9.40 19.06
CA PHE A 182 5.47 -9.62 19.72
C PHE A 182 5.96 -8.36 20.44
N TRP A 183 5.83 -7.18 19.80
CA TRP A 183 6.29 -5.91 20.37
C TRP A 183 5.40 -5.43 21.52
N SER A 184 4.07 -5.59 21.39
CA SER A 184 3.13 -5.27 22.46
C SER A 184 3.27 -6.19 23.69
N ALA A 185 3.67 -7.45 23.49
CA ALA A 185 3.94 -8.40 24.57
C ALA A 185 5.34 -8.27 25.20
N LEU A 186 6.27 -7.56 24.56
CA LEU A 186 7.66 -7.47 25.01
C LEU A 186 7.79 -6.50 26.20
N PRO A 187 8.38 -6.92 27.34
CA PRO A 187 8.72 -6.02 28.42
C PRO A 187 9.61 -4.88 27.92
N ARG A 188 9.31 -3.64 28.35
CA ARG A 188 10.02 -2.42 27.93
C ARG A 188 11.55 -2.53 28.05
N SER A 189 12.05 -3.28 29.02
CA SER A 189 13.48 -3.55 29.24
C SER A 189 14.11 -4.45 28.17
N LEU A 190 13.42 -5.51 27.72
CA LEU A 190 13.91 -6.39 26.66
C LEU A 190 13.90 -5.71 25.30
N GLY A 191 12.90 -4.85 25.04
CA GLY A 191 12.88 -4.01 23.83
C GLY A 191 14.08 -3.07 23.76
N LEU A 192 14.47 -2.47 24.89
CA LEU A 192 15.62 -1.58 24.99
C LEU A 192 16.96 -2.33 24.80
N ILE A 193 17.08 -3.53 25.36
CA ILE A 193 18.27 -4.39 25.21
C ILE A 193 18.39 -4.89 23.75
N GLY A 194 17.29 -5.37 23.18
CA GLY A 194 17.23 -5.84 21.80
C GLY A 194 17.52 -4.71 20.80
N GLY A 195 16.85 -3.57 20.96
CA GLY A 195 17.08 -2.38 20.16
C GLY A 195 18.52 -1.87 20.27
N GLY A 196 19.07 -1.83 21.49
CA GLY A 196 20.47 -1.47 21.74
C GLY A 196 21.46 -2.41 21.03
N LEU A 197 21.20 -3.72 21.04
CA LEU A 197 22.02 -4.71 20.31
C LEU A 197 21.96 -4.52 18.80
N VAL A 198 20.77 -4.24 18.24
CA VAL A 198 20.61 -3.97 16.81
C VAL A 198 21.37 -2.71 16.41
N VAL A 199 21.23 -1.62 17.16
CA VAL A 199 21.96 -0.36 16.93
C VAL A 199 23.47 -0.59 16.99
N LEU A 200 23.94 -1.34 17.98
CA LEU A 200 25.36 -1.67 18.13
C LEU A 200 25.88 -2.52 16.95
N GLY A 201 25.08 -3.48 16.50
CA GLY A 201 25.38 -4.32 15.34
C GLY A 201 25.48 -3.51 14.04
N ILE A 202 24.55 -2.58 13.81
CA ILE A 202 24.56 -1.67 12.67
C ILE A 202 25.79 -0.75 12.75
N ALA A 203 26.07 -0.16 13.91
CA ALA A 203 27.23 0.69 14.12
C ALA A 203 28.53 -0.07 13.82
N TYR A 204 28.64 -1.32 14.28
CA TYR A 204 29.79 -2.18 13.99
C TYR A 204 29.94 -2.49 12.49
N ALA A 205 28.83 -2.79 11.80
CA ALA A 205 28.85 -3.04 10.36
C ALA A 205 29.30 -1.80 9.57
N LEU A 206 28.79 -0.62 9.95
CA LEU A 206 29.19 0.67 9.37
C LEU A 206 30.67 0.98 9.60
N GLU A 207 31.17 0.76 10.82
CA GLU A 207 32.60 0.92 11.14
C GLU A 207 33.47 -0.01 10.29
N ARG A 208 33.01 -1.25 10.05
CA ARG A 208 33.73 -2.22 9.21
C ARG A 208 33.74 -1.80 7.74
N GLN A 209 32.65 -1.25 7.21
CA GLN A 209 32.60 -0.72 5.85
C GLN A 209 33.49 0.51 5.70
N ARG A 210 33.46 1.44 6.67
CA ARG A 210 34.33 2.61 6.71
C ARG A 210 35.81 2.22 6.65
N LYS A 211 36.23 1.25 7.47
CA LYS A 211 37.62 0.75 7.47
C LYS A 211 38.03 0.16 6.11
N ARG A 212 37.14 -0.60 5.45
CA ARG A 212 37.40 -1.14 4.11
C ARG A 212 37.54 -0.05 3.04
N LEU A 213 36.77 1.03 3.13
CA LEU A 213 36.85 2.15 2.19
C LEU A 213 38.15 2.94 2.35
N LEU A 214 38.58 3.19 3.59
CA LEU A 214 39.84 3.87 3.89
C LEU A 214 41.07 3.05 3.42
N GLN A 215 41.02 1.73 3.54
CA GLN A 215 42.08 0.85 3.02
C GLN A 215 42.21 0.95 1.49
N ARG A 216 41.07 0.99 0.77
CA ARG A 216 41.07 1.14 -0.69
C ARG A 216 41.60 2.50 -1.17
N MET A 217 41.36 3.57 -0.41
CA MET A 217 41.88 4.91 -0.73
C MET A 217 43.37 5.07 -0.43
N ALA A 218 43.91 4.27 0.50
CA ALA A 218 45.33 4.29 0.83
C ALA A 218 46.19 3.45 -0.13
N GLU A 219 45.57 2.56 -0.91
CA GLU A 219 46.23 1.72 -1.92
C GLU A 219 46.20 2.31 -3.34
N SER A 220 45.53 3.46 -3.55
CA SER A 220 45.52 4.23 -4.82
C SER A 220 46.41 5.46 -4.75
#